data_AF-A0A6M1XPB8-F1
#
_entry.id   AF-A0A6M1XPB8-F1
#
_cell.length_a   1.000
_cell.length_b   1.000
_cell.length_c   1.000
_cell.angle_alpha   90.00
_cell.angle_beta   90.00
_cell.angle_gamma   90.00
#
_symmetry.space_group_name_H-M   'P 1'
#
loop_
_entity.id
_entity.type
_entity.pdbx_description
1 polymer ?
#
loop_
_entity_poly.entity_id
_entity_poly.type
_entity_poly.pdbx_seq_one_letter_code
_entity_poly.pdbx_strand_id
1 'polypeptide(L)'
;ICSQRIKHGKMPTDPVMVKTIVTMDLGERIASNYGVRTVDVLTGFKFIGEQIGMLEKAGKVDSYIFGFEESYGYLSGSYVRDKDGVNAAYLICEMFSYYKTQG
;
A
#
# COMPACT_ATOMS: atom_id res chain seq x y z
N ILE A 1 6.29 -5.48 -1.72
CA ILE A 1 5.26 -5.55 -0.64
C ILE A 1 4.57 -6.92 -0.60
N CYS A 2 3.69 -7.27 -1.54
CA CYS A 2 2.85 -8.47 -1.43
C CYS A 2 3.62 -9.80 -1.32
N SER A 3 4.55 -10.07 -2.26
CA SER A 3 5.35 -11.29 -2.26
C SER A 3 6.16 -11.48 -0.97
N GLN A 4 6.76 -10.40 -0.45
CA GLN A 4 7.53 -10.45 0.79
C GLN A 4 6.63 -10.67 2.01
N ARG A 5 5.45 -10.03 2.09
CA ARG A 5 4.49 -10.28 3.17
C ARG A 5 4.02 -11.73 3.20
N ILE A 6 3.77 -12.34 2.04
CA ILE A 6 3.41 -13.77 1.95
C ILE A 6 4.59 -14.65 2.40
N LYS A 7 5.79 -14.43 1.85
CA LYS A 7 7.01 -15.18 2.17
C LYS A 7 7.30 -15.20 3.67
N HIS A 8 7.04 -14.09 4.36
CA HIS A 8 7.31 -13.95 5.80
C HIS A 8 6.10 -14.21 6.70
N GLY A 9 4.94 -14.64 6.17
CA GLY A 9 3.74 -14.87 6.97
C GLY A 9 3.18 -13.60 7.64
N LYS A 10 3.35 -12.45 6.98
CA LYS A 10 2.96 -11.10 7.44
C LYS A 10 1.84 -10.47 6.61
N MET A 11 1.18 -11.25 5.75
CA MET A 11 0.00 -10.77 5.04
C MET A 11 -1.21 -10.79 5.98
N PRO A 12 -1.96 -9.68 6.14
CA PRO A 12 -3.21 -9.66 6.88
C PRO A 12 -4.27 -10.59 6.28
N THR A 13 -5.29 -10.94 7.06
CA THR A 13 -6.41 -11.79 6.60
C THR A 13 -7.29 -11.11 5.54
N ASP A 14 -7.48 -9.79 5.63
CA ASP A 14 -8.22 -8.96 4.64
C ASP A 14 -7.32 -7.80 4.22
N PRO A 15 -6.33 -8.03 3.33
CA PRO A 15 -5.38 -6.99 2.94
C PRO A 15 -6.00 -5.99 1.96
N VAL A 16 -5.71 -4.71 2.17
CA VAL A 16 -6.30 -3.57 1.46
C VAL A 16 -5.20 -2.69 0.87
N MET A 17 -5.34 -2.41 -0.42
CA MET A 17 -4.61 -1.36 -1.13
C MET A 17 -5.58 -0.24 -1.50
N VAL A 18 -5.18 1.01 -1.34
CA VAL A 18 -6.00 2.18 -1.69
C VAL A 18 -5.32 3.01 -2.78
N LYS A 19 -6.02 3.37 -3.84
CA LYS A 19 -5.49 4.26 -4.90
C LYS A 19 -6.50 5.34 -5.27
N THR A 20 -6.05 6.43 -5.88
CA THR A 20 -6.98 7.38 -6.51
C THR A 20 -7.52 6.82 -7.82
N ILE A 21 -8.75 7.20 -8.18
CA ILE A 21 -9.41 6.79 -9.43
C ILE A 21 -8.62 7.15 -10.70
N VAL A 22 -7.75 8.16 -10.64
CA VAL A 22 -6.90 8.59 -11.77
C VAL A 22 -5.54 7.87 -11.80
N THR A 23 -5.25 7.04 -10.79
CA THR A 23 -4.02 6.23 -10.74
C THR A 23 -4.18 4.96 -11.55
N MET A 24 -3.11 4.61 -12.28
CA MET A 24 -3.05 3.45 -13.19
C MET A 24 -3.62 2.14 -12.60
N ASP A 25 -4.26 1.36 -13.46
CA ASP A 25 -4.88 0.07 -13.07
C ASP A 25 -3.86 -1.07 -12.87
N LEU A 26 -2.59 -0.85 -13.23
CA LEU A 26 -1.54 -1.86 -13.04
C LEU A 26 -1.43 -2.28 -11.57
N GLY A 27 -1.55 -1.34 -10.63
CA GLY A 27 -1.53 -1.64 -9.20
C GLY A 27 -2.67 -2.56 -8.78
N GLU A 28 -3.87 -2.36 -9.33
CA GLU A 28 -5.05 -3.19 -9.03
C GLU A 28 -4.90 -4.61 -9.56
N ARG A 29 -4.35 -4.78 -10.77
CA ARG A 29 -4.08 -6.12 -11.34
C ARG A 29 -3.07 -6.89 -10.50
N ILE A 30 -2.02 -6.20 -10.04
CA ILE A 30 -1.04 -6.79 -9.12
C ILE A 30 -1.71 -7.15 -7.80
N ALA A 31 -2.46 -6.23 -7.18
CA ALA A 31 -3.18 -6.46 -5.92
C ALA A 31 -4.10 -7.70 -6.01
N SER A 32 -4.90 -7.77 -7.06
CA SER A 32 -5.83 -8.89 -7.32
C SER A 32 -5.12 -10.23 -7.44
N ASN A 33 -3.97 -10.28 -8.13
CA ASN A 33 -3.15 -11.50 -8.24
C ASN A 33 -2.64 -12.01 -6.88
N TYR A 34 -2.51 -11.13 -5.89
CA TYR A 34 -2.09 -11.47 -4.52
C TYR A 34 -3.28 -11.58 -3.54
N GLY A 35 -4.53 -11.51 -4.00
CA GLY A 35 -5.71 -11.53 -3.14
C GLY A 35 -5.91 -10.27 -2.29
N VAL A 36 -5.33 -9.15 -2.72
CA VAL A 36 -5.44 -7.84 -2.04
C VAL A 36 -6.61 -7.07 -2.63
N ARG A 37 -7.52 -6.62 -1.76
CA ARG A 37 -8.67 -5.80 -2.14
C ARG A 37 -8.21 -4.39 -2.48
N THR A 38 -8.58 -3.91 -3.66
CA THR A 38 -8.33 -2.51 -4.07
C THR A 38 -9.52 -1.65 -3.67
N VAL A 39 -9.26 -0.45 -3.16
CA VAL A 39 -10.25 0.59 -2.89
C VAL A 39 -9.86 1.83 -3.68
N ASP A 40 -10.69 2.20 -4.65
CA ASP A 40 -10.54 3.46 -5.36
C ASP A 40 -11.19 4.61 -4.60
N VAL A 41 -10.47 5.73 -4.51
CA VAL A 41 -10.96 6.98 -3.90
C VAL A 41 -10.82 8.16 -4.86
N LEU A 42 -11.52 9.26 -4.60
CA LEU A 42 -11.33 10.50 -5.36
C LEU A 42 -9.90 11.03 -5.18
N THR A 43 -9.43 11.84 -6.14
CA THR A 43 -8.10 12.47 -6.09
C THR A 43 -7.89 13.24 -4.78
N GLY A 44 -6.78 12.96 -4.10
CA GLY A 44 -6.35 13.62 -2.87
C GLY A 44 -6.07 12.62 -1.74
N PHE A 45 -4.83 12.61 -1.26
CA PHE A 45 -4.34 11.64 -0.26
C PHE A 45 -5.14 11.64 1.05
N LYS A 46 -5.84 12.74 1.35
CA LYS A 46 -6.80 12.81 2.47
C LYS A 46 -7.82 11.68 2.45
N PHE A 47 -8.26 11.23 1.27
CA PHE A 47 -9.22 10.14 1.13
C PHE A 47 -8.57 8.77 1.37
N ILE A 48 -7.28 8.62 1.07
CA ILE A 48 -6.50 7.44 1.48
C ILE A 48 -6.36 7.42 3.01
N GLY A 49 -6.03 8.56 3.62
CA GLY A 49 -5.99 8.72 5.09
C GLY A 49 -7.34 8.43 5.75
N GLU A 50 -8.45 8.83 5.12
CA GLU A 50 -9.80 8.52 5.58
C GLU A 50 -10.05 7.00 5.59
N GLN A 51 -9.65 6.26 4.54
CA GLN A 51 -9.76 4.80 4.52
C GLN A 51 -8.96 4.13 5.64
N ILE A 52 -7.76 4.63 5.95
CA ILE A 52 -6.98 4.17 7.10
C ILE A 52 -7.75 4.40 8.41
N GLY A 53 -8.36 5.59 8.57
CA GLY A 53 -9.19 5.91 9.73
C GLY A 53 -10.45 5.04 9.85
N MET A 54 -11.08 4.67 8.74
CA MET A 54 -12.20 3.73 8.73
C MET A 54 -11.78 2.32 9.17
N LEU A 55 -10.63 1.84 8.68
CA LEU A 55 -10.05 0.55 9.09
C LEU A 55 -9.68 0.55 10.57
N GLU A 56 -9.10 1.64 11.09
CA GLU A 56 -8.77 1.81 12.49
C GLU A 56 -10.01 1.75 13.39
N LYS A 57 -11.07 2.49 13.05
CA LYS A 57 -12.36 2.44 13.78
C LYS A 57 -12.98 1.05 13.78
N ALA A 58 -12.72 0.26 12.73
CA ALA A 58 -13.20 -1.12 12.61
C ALA A 58 -12.29 -2.14 13.31
N GLY A 59 -11.20 -1.73 13.97
CA GLY A 59 -10.21 -2.64 14.56
C GLY A 59 -9.41 -3.44 13.53
N LYS A 60 -9.32 -2.94 12.29
CA LYS A 60 -8.69 -3.57 11.13
C LYS A 60 -7.56 -2.73 10.54
N VAL A 61 -6.90 -1.90 11.35
CA VAL A 61 -5.83 -1.01 10.86
C VAL A 61 -4.72 -1.77 10.12
N ASP A 62 -4.42 -2.99 10.56
CA ASP A 62 -3.41 -3.86 9.95
C ASP A 62 -3.78 -4.37 8.56
N SER A 63 -5.07 -4.30 8.17
CA SER A 63 -5.52 -4.62 6.81
C SER A 63 -4.91 -3.69 5.77
N TYR A 64 -4.63 -2.43 6.12
CA TYR A 64 -4.02 -1.49 5.18
C TYR A 64 -2.55 -1.87 4.92
N ILE A 65 -2.22 -2.20 3.67
CA ILE A 65 -0.85 -2.60 3.31
C ILE A 65 -0.15 -1.62 2.39
N PHE A 66 -0.88 -0.79 1.65
CA PHE A 66 -0.32 0.19 0.72
C PHE A 66 -1.36 1.20 0.24
N GLY A 67 -0.94 2.44 0.00
CA GLY A 67 -1.73 3.38 -0.77
C GLY A 67 -0.89 4.36 -1.55
N PHE A 68 -1.38 4.75 -2.72
CA PHE A 68 -0.62 5.58 -3.65
C PHE A 68 -1.49 6.40 -4.61
N GLU A 69 -0.88 7.46 -5.14
CA GLU A 69 -1.48 8.39 -6.12
C GLU A 69 -0.52 8.60 -7.29
N GLU A 70 -1.05 9.01 -8.44
CA GLU A 70 -0.31 9.32 -9.66
C GLU A 70 0.67 10.50 -9.48
N SER A 71 0.38 11.37 -8.53
CA SER A 71 1.17 12.55 -8.17
C SER A 71 2.35 12.25 -7.22
N TYR A 72 2.91 11.04 -7.29
CA TYR A 72 4.05 10.58 -6.47
C TYR A 72 3.77 10.51 -4.96
N GLY A 73 2.52 10.30 -4.57
CA GLY A 73 2.14 10.04 -3.18
C GLY A 73 2.16 8.55 -2.86
N TYR A 74 2.82 8.15 -1.78
CA TYR A 74 2.95 6.75 -1.37
C TYR A 74 2.94 6.61 0.15
N LEU A 75 2.43 5.47 0.62
CA LEU A 75 2.47 5.08 2.02
C LEU A 75 2.34 3.55 2.14
N SER A 76 3.31 2.86 2.76
CA SER A 76 3.34 1.39 2.92
C SER A 76 2.91 0.85 4.28
N GLY A 77 2.16 1.64 5.04
CA GLY A 77 1.51 1.24 6.28
C GLY A 77 0.75 2.38 6.94
N SER A 78 0.11 2.12 8.08
CA SER A 78 -0.86 3.00 8.71
C SER A 78 -0.28 3.97 9.73
N TYR A 79 1.02 4.27 9.68
CA TYR A 79 1.72 5.09 10.69
C TYR A 79 1.38 6.59 10.59
N VAL A 80 1.13 7.11 9.39
CA VAL A 80 0.68 8.49 9.15
C VAL A 80 -0.57 8.51 8.28
N ARG A 81 -1.27 9.65 8.23
CA ARG A 81 -2.48 9.85 7.40
C ARG A 81 -2.17 10.76 6.19
N ASP A 82 -0.90 10.74 5.77
CA ASP A 82 -0.34 11.59 4.72
C ASP A 82 0.68 10.79 3.89
N LYS A 83 1.13 11.39 2.79
CA LYS A 83 2.21 10.86 1.96
C LYS A 83 3.49 10.80 2.78
N ASP A 84 4.30 9.76 2.55
CA ASP A 84 5.62 9.64 3.15
C ASP A 84 6.67 9.31 2.09
N GLY A 85 7.37 10.35 1.63
CA GLY A 85 8.43 10.22 0.64
C GLY A 85 9.66 9.49 1.17
N VAL A 86 9.94 9.58 2.47
CA VAL A 86 11.08 8.86 3.09
C VAL A 86 10.76 7.37 3.13
N ASN A 87 9.53 7.01 3.48
CA ASN A 87 9.05 5.64 3.39
C ASN A 87 9.12 5.09 1.96
N ALA A 88 8.69 5.87 0.97
CA ALA A 88 8.76 5.47 -0.43
C ALA A 88 10.22 5.20 -0.87
N ALA A 89 11.14 6.11 -0.52
CA ALA A 89 12.56 5.94 -0.82
C ALA A 89 13.14 4.70 -0.12
N TYR A 90 12.77 4.46 1.14
CA TYR A 90 13.17 3.26 1.88
C TYR A 90 12.73 1.97 1.18
N LEU A 91 11.48 1.89 0.70
CA LEU A 91 10.99 0.71 -0.04
C LEU A 91 11.80 0.45 -1.32
N ILE A 92 12.19 1.50 -2.04
CA ILE A 92 13.01 1.37 -3.26
C ILE A 92 14.42 0.88 -2.89
N CYS A 93 15.02 1.43 -1.84
CA CYS A 93 16.32 0.99 -1.34
C CYS A 93 16.30 -0.47 -0.86
N GLU A 94 15.24 -0.87 -0.15
CA GLU A 94 15.02 -2.25 0.28
C GLU A 94 14.89 -3.18 -0.93
N MET A 95 14.07 -2.79 -1.93
CA MET A 95 13.91 -3.55 -3.17
C MET A 95 15.24 -3.73 -3.91
N PHE A 96 16.03 -2.65 -4.06
CA PHE A 96 17.35 -2.69 -4.68
C PHE A 96 18.29 -3.62 -3.91
N SER A 97 18.37 -3.45 -2.58
CA SER A 97 19.23 -4.25 -1.72
C SER A 97 18.86 -5.73 -1.80
N TYR A 98 17.55 -6.04 -1.75
CA TYR A 98 17.04 -7.41 -1.91
C TYR A 98 17.48 -8.01 -3.24
N TYR A 99 17.17 -7.37 -4.37
CA TYR A 99 17.48 -7.95 -5.68
C TYR A 99 18.98 -8.05 -5.95
N LYS A 100 19.79 -7.12 -5.42
CA LYS A 100 21.26 -7.23 -5.50
C LYS A 100 21.79 -8.52 -4.85
N THR A 101 21.11 -9.08 -3.84
CA THR A 101 21.50 -10.36 -3.24
C THR A 101 21.09 -11.58 -4.07
N GLN A 102 20.26 -11.41 -5.10
CA GLN A 102 19.71 -12.51 -5.90
C GLN A 102 20.47 -12.76 -7.22
N GLY A 103 21.51 -11.96 -7.50
CA GLY A 103 22.26 -11.99 -8.77
C GLY A 103 21.67 -11.03 -9.80
#